data_AF-A0A962UHR5-F1
#
_entry.id   AF-A0A962UHR5-F1
#
_cell.length_a   1.000
_cell.length_b   1.000
_cell.length_c   1.000
_cell.angle_alpha   90.00
_cell.angle_beta   90.00
_cell.angle_gamma   90.00
#
_symmetry.space_group_name_H-M   'P 1'
#
loop_
_entity.id
_entity.type
_entity.pdbx_description
1 polymer ?
#
loop_
_entity_poly.entity_id
_entity_poly.type
_entity_poly.pdbx_seq_one_letter_code
_entity_poly.pdbx_strand_id
1 'polypeptide(L)'
;IDRALAAEKSPAVRDRLELARATTLLASHDAAKRLQAAEALQLARSPDIKLLLNEQLSHEDDPKVKAAIQAAIAKINEGLAWGDRLGVLFTGASLGSILLLAALGLAITYGLMGVINMAHGELIMIGAYATYMMQVVFQRYLPESAFGWYLVAAVPVSFLASALVGAVLERGVIRFLYGRPLETLLATWGISLVLIQSVRSLFGAQNVGVENPSWMSGGWQVLPNLMLPYNRLVIIGF
;
A
#
# COMPACT_ATOMS: atom_id res chain seq x y z
N ILE A 1 9.37 -30.22 -23.19
CA ILE A 1 9.50 -30.32 -21.72
C ILE A 1 9.98 -31.72 -21.31
N ASP A 2 9.44 -32.81 -21.88
CA ASP A 2 9.79 -34.18 -21.48
C ASP A 2 11.28 -34.55 -21.69
N ARG A 3 11.93 -34.07 -22.76
CA ARG A 3 13.38 -34.25 -22.97
C ARG A 3 14.24 -33.51 -21.93
N ALA A 4 13.76 -32.38 -21.42
CA ALA A 4 14.47 -31.59 -20.40
C ALA A 4 14.33 -32.22 -19.01
N LEU A 5 13.14 -32.74 -18.67
CA LEU A 5 12.91 -33.49 -17.42
C LEU A 5 13.77 -34.75 -17.30
N ALA A 6 14.02 -35.44 -18.41
CA ALA A 6 14.84 -36.66 -18.43
C ALA A 6 16.35 -36.40 -18.24
N ALA A 7 16.83 -35.19 -18.55
CA ALA A 7 18.24 -34.82 -18.48
C ALA A 7 18.61 -34.00 -17.23
N GLU A 8 17.61 -33.47 -16.52
CA GLU A 8 17.80 -32.55 -15.41
C GLU A 8 18.17 -33.28 -14.11
N LYS A 9 19.21 -32.80 -13.43
CA LYS A 9 19.75 -33.39 -12.18
C LYS A 9 19.41 -32.58 -10.94
N SER A 10 19.03 -31.31 -11.10
CA SER A 10 18.68 -30.44 -9.97
C SER A 10 17.22 -30.66 -9.54
N PRO A 11 16.96 -31.02 -8.27
CA PRO A 11 15.60 -31.27 -7.78
C PRO A 11 14.70 -30.04 -7.88
N ALA A 12 15.22 -28.84 -7.57
CA ALA A 12 14.44 -27.60 -7.63
C ALA A 12 14.04 -27.20 -9.07
N VAL A 13 14.85 -27.55 -10.07
CA VAL A 13 14.55 -27.27 -11.49
C VAL A 13 13.58 -28.31 -12.04
N ARG A 14 13.71 -29.56 -11.61
CA ARG A 14 12.80 -30.64 -11.95
C ARG A 14 11.37 -30.35 -11.50
N ASP A 15 11.18 -29.91 -10.25
CA ASP A 15 9.85 -29.55 -9.73
C ASP A 15 9.17 -28.45 -10.57
N ARG A 16 9.94 -27.44 -11.01
CA ARG A 16 9.43 -26.37 -11.88
C ARG A 16 9.07 -26.87 -13.28
N LEU A 17 9.87 -27.78 -13.83
CA LEU A 17 9.60 -28.40 -15.12
C LEU A 17 8.38 -29.34 -15.07
N GLU A 18 8.16 -30.03 -13.95
CA GLU A 18 6.97 -30.86 -13.73
C GLU A 18 5.70 -30.00 -13.64
N LEU A 19 5.76 -28.85 -12.96
CA LEU A 19 4.66 -27.87 -12.95
C LEU A 19 4.39 -27.27 -14.35
N ALA A 20 5.43 -26.94 -15.11
CA ALA A 20 5.30 -26.45 -16.49
C ALA A 20 4.70 -27.52 -17.42
N ARG A 21 5.04 -28.79 -17.21
CA ARG A 21 4.43 -29.91 -17.93
C ARG A 21 2.95 -30.04 -17.58
N ALA A 22 2.61 -29.98 -16.29
CA ALA A 22 1.24 -30.13 -15.82
C ALA A 22 0.33 -29.00 -16.33
N THR A 23 0.80 -27.76 -16.34
CA THR A 23 0.05 -26.63 -16.95
C THR A 23 -0.20 -26.83 -18.44
N THR A 24 0.77 -27.39 -19.18
CA THR A 24 0.58 -27.72 -20.61
C THR A 24 -0.44 -28.86 -20.80
N LEU A 25 -0.39 -29.89 -19.94
CA LEU A 25 -1.31 -31.03 -19.99
C LEU A 25 -2.76 -30.65 -19.61
N LEU A 26 -2.94 -29.56 -18.85
CA LEU A 26 -4.26 -29.04 -18.49
C LEU A 26 -5.05 -28.53 -19.72
N ALA A 27 -4.36 -28.07 -20.77
CA ALA A 27 -4.97 -27.62 -22.02
C ALA A 27 -5.13 -28.75 -23.07
N SER A 28 -4.85 -30.01 -22.72
CA SER A 28 -4.94 -31.16 -23.62
C SER A 28 -6.40 -31.55 -23.92
N HIS A 29 -6.69 -32.01 -25.15
CA HIS A 29 -8.02 -32.55 -25.52
C HIS A 29 -8.38 -33.87 -24.81
N ASP A 30 -7.41 -34.53 -24.18
CA ASP A 30 -7.57 -35.80 -23.48
C ASP A 30 -7.97 -35.60 -22.01
N ALA A 31 -9.11 -36.16 -21.60
CA ALA A 31 -9.62 -36.10 -20.23
C ALA A 31 -8.68 -36.73 -19.19
N ALA A 32 -7.99 -37.83 -19.54
CA ALA A 32 -7.07 -38.50 -18.61
C ALA A 32 -5.83 -37.63 -18.30
N LYS A 33 -5.32 -36.92 -19.32
CA LYS A 33 -4.18 -36.00 -19.17
C LYS A 33 -4.56 -34.75 -18.38
N ARG A 34 -5.77 -34.23 -18.56
CA ARG A 34 -6.30 -33.10 -17.76
C ARG A 34 -6.51 -33.47 -16.30
N LEU A 35 -6.99 -34.69 -16.04
CA LEU A 35 -7.10 -35.22 -14.67
C LEU A 35 -5.73 -35.29 -13.99
N GLN A 36 -4.74 -35.88 -14.66
CA GLN A 36 -3.36 -35.95 -14.14
C GLN A 36 -2.75 -34.56 -13.93
N ALA A 37 -3.04 -33.61 -14.82
CA ALA A 37 -2.60 -32.23 -14.69
C ALA A 37 -3.20 -31.55 -13.44
N ALA A 38 -4.50 -31.70 -13.21
CA ALA A 38 -5.17 -31.14 -12.03
C ALA A 38 -4.59 -31.72 -10.72
N GLU A 39 -4.33 -33.02 -10.68
CA GLU A 39 -3.70 -33.68 -9.53
C GLU A 39 -2.26 -33.22 -9.30
N ALA A 40 -1.47 -33.00 -10.36
CA ALA A 40 -0.10 -32.50 -10.21
C ALA A 40 -0.06 -31.02 -9.75
N LEU A 41 -1.04 -30.21 -10.18
CA LEU A 41 -1.10 -28.79 -9.87
C LEU A 41 -1.67 -28.48 -8.48
N GLN A 42 -2.34 -29.44 -7.82
CA GLN A 42 -3.01 -29.22 -6.53
C GLN A 42 -2.08 -28.77 -5.39
N LEU A 43 -0.78 -29.08 -5.48
CA LEU A 43 0.23 -28.71 -4.47
C LEU A 43 0.91 -27.37 -4.80
N ALA A 44 0.62 -26.80 -5.96
CA ALA A 44 1.24 -25.57 -6.40
C ALA A 44 0.68 -24.37 -5.63
N ARG A 45 1.50 -23.71 -4.82
CA ARG A 45 1.10 -22.52 -4.05
C ARG A 45 1.22 -21.24 -4.89
N SER A 46 0.56 -21.22 -6.05
CA SER A 46 0.61 -20.08 -6.98
C SER A 46 -0.78 -19.55 -7.33
N PRO A 47 -1.02 -18.22 -7.22
CA PRO A 47 -2.23 -17.58 -7.72
C PRO A 47 -2.46 -17.78 -9.22
N ASP A 48 -1.41 -17.82 -10.02
CA ASP A 48 -1.51 -17.98 -11.48
C ASP A 48 -2.08 -19.35 -11.86
N ILE A 49 -1.64 -20.41 -11.17
CA ILE A 49 -2.13 -21.77 -11.39
C ILE A 49 -3.60 -21.90 -10.98
N LYS A 50 -4.01 -21.21 -9.89
CA LYS A 50 -5.42 -21.11 -9.52
C LYS A 50 -6.25 -20.42 -10.61
N LEU A 51 -5.73 -19.35 -11.21
CA LEU A 51 -6.41 -18.64 -12.30
C LEU A 51 -6.61 -19.55 -13.52
N LEU A 52 -5.56 -20.28 -13.94
CA LEU A 52 -5.63 -21.24 -15.04
C LEU A 52 -6.63 -22.39 -14.76
N LEU A 53 -6.63 -22.92 -13.54
CA LEU A 53 -7.58 -23.97 -13.14
C LEU A 53 -9.03 -23.47 -13.14
N ASN A 54 -9.28 -22.22 -12.71
CA ASN A 54 -10.61 -21.60 -12.78
C ASN A 54 -11.07 -21.38 -14.22
N GLU A 55 -10.19 -20.91 -15.09
CA GLU A 55 -10.48 -20.73 -16.52
C GLU A 55 -10.84 -22.06 -17.19
N GLN A 56 -10.06 -23.10 -16.91
CA GLN A 56 -10.33 -24.46 -17.41
C GLN A 56 -11.64 -25.02 -16.84
N LEU A 57 -11.96 -24.77 -15.57
CA LEU A 57 -13.20 -25.24 -14.94
C LEU A 57 -14.46 -24.71 -15.66
N SER A 58 -14.41 -23.50 -16.20
CA SER A 58 -15.52 -22.89 -16.96
C SER A 58 -15.76 -23.55 -18.32
N HIS A 59 -14.73 -24.18 -18.91
CA HIS A 59 -14.78 -24.82 -20.24
C HIS A 59 -14.78 -26.35 -20.17
N GLU A 60 -14.74 -26.91 -18.97
CA GLU A 60 -14.73 -28.36 -18.77
C GLU A 60 -16.16 -28.90 -18.86
N ASP A 61 -16.32 -30.10 -19.42
CA ASP A 61 -17.61 -30.80 -19.48
C ASP A 61 -17.60 -32.09 -18.65
N ASP A 62 -16.44 -32.73 -18.50
CA ASP A 62 -16.32 -34.01 -17.80
C ASP A 62 -16.48 -33.83 -16.27
N PRO A 63 -17.43 -34.55 -15.64
CA PRO A 63 -17.69 -34.43 -14.20
C PRO A 63 -16.50 -34.87 -13.32
N LYS A 64 -15.69 -35.86 -13.76
CA LYS A 64 -14.53 -36.32 -13.00
C LYS A 64 -13.41 -35.30 -13.02
N VAL A 65 -13.15 -34.69 -14.19
CA VAL A 65 -12.12 -33.66 -14.35
C VAL A 65 -12.55 -32.39 -13.59
N LYS A 66 -13.83 -32.00 -13.65
CA LYS A 66 -14.38 -30.90 -12.83
C LYS A 66 -14.13 -31.10 -11.34
N ALA A 67 -14.43 -32.29 -10.81
CA ALA A 67 -14.22 -32.60 -9.40
C ALA A 67 -12.75 -32.51 -9.01
N ALA A 68 -11.83 -33.00 -9.86
CA ALA A 68 -10.40 -32.91 -9.61
C ALA A 68 -9.87 -31.47 -9.66
N ILE A 69 -10.32 -30.66 -10.62
CA ILE A 69 -9.97 -29.24 -10.72
C ILE A 69 -10.47 -28.48 -9.48
N GLN A 70 -11.72 -28.73 -9.06
CA GLN A 70 -12.28 -28.13 -7.83
C GLN A 70 -11.49 -28.53 -6.58
N ALA A 71 -11.11 -29.81 -6.45
CA ALA A 71 -10.28 -30.29 -5.36
C ALA A 71 -8.88 -29.65 -5.37
N ALA A 72 -8.29 -29.48 -6.56
CA ALA A 72 -7.01 -28.81 -6.73
C ALA A 72 -7.11 -27.33 -6.31
N ILE A 73 -8.14 -26.61 -6.76
CA ILE A 73 -8.40 -25.22 -6.36
C ILE A 73 -8.59 -25.12 -4.84
N ALA A 74 -9.32 -26.04 -4.21
CA ALA A 74 -9.53 -26.05 -2.77
C ALA A 74 -8.20 -26.19 -2.00
N LYS A 75 -7.34 -27.13 -2.39
CA LYS A 75 -6.01 -27.30 -1.78
C LYS A 75 -5.09 -26.10 -2.00
N ILE A 76 -5.09 -25.52 -3.20
CA ILE A 76 -4.31 -24.31 -3.50
C ILE A 76 -4.82 -23.15 -2.63
N ASN A 77 -6.14 -22.98 -2.49
CA ASN A 77 -6.72 -21.97 -1.62
C ASN A 77 -6.30 -22.15 -0.17
N GLU A 78 -6.28 -23.37 0.37
CA GLU A 78 -5.79 -23.64 1.72
C GLU A 78 -4.32 -23.23 1.89
N GLY A 79 -3.48 -23.54 0.89
CA GLY A 79 -2.07 -23.16 0.89
C GLY A 79 -1.83 -21.65 0.79
N LEU A 80 -2.65 -20.95 -0.01
CA LEU A 80 -2.57 -19.49 -0.19
C LEU A 80 -3.21 -18.71 0.97
N ALA A 81 -4.25 -19.27 1.61
CA ALA A 81 -5.05 -18.58 2.62
C ALA A 81 -4.20 -18.04 3.77
N TRP A 82 -3.12 -18.72 4.16
CA TRP A 82 -2.25 -18.22 5.21
C TRP A 82 -1.45 -16.98 4.78
N GLY A 83 -0.94 -16.98 3.54
CA GLY A 83 -0.29 -15.80 2.94
C GLY A 83 -1.26 -14.62 2.78
N ASP A 84 -2.49 -14.89 2.34
CA ASP A 84 -3.53 -13.86 2.20
C ASP A 84 -3.91 -13.27 3.56
N ARG A 85 -4.11 -14.12 4.59
CA ARG A 85 -4.40 -13.68 5.97
C ARG A 85 -3.29 -12.80 6.51
N LEU A 86 -2.03 -13.18 6.34
CA LEU A 86 -0.89 -12.35 6.73
C LEU A 86 -0.86 -11.02 5.97
N GLY A 87 -1.14 -11.03 4.67
CA GLY A 87 -1.22 -9.81 3.85
C GLY A 87 -2.31 -8.86 4.31
N VAL A 88 -3.48 -9.38 4.68
CA VAL A 88 -4.58 -8.60 5.24
C VAL A 88 -4.21 -8.03 6.61
N LEU A 89 -3.63 -8.84 7.51
CA LEU A 89 -3.17 -8.37 8.82
C LEU A 89 -2.11 -7.28 8.69
N PHE A 90 -1.13 -7.46 7.79
CA PHE A 90 -0.11 -6.47 7.52
C PHE A 90 -0.70 -5.17 6.96
N THR A 91 -1.63 -5.27 6.00
CA THR A 91 -2.32 -4.09 5.45
C THR A 91 -3.15 -3.38 6.52
N GLY A 92 -3.83 -4.14 7.39
CA GLY A 92 -4.56 -3.60 8.53
C GLY A 92 -3.64 -2.89 9.53
N ALA A 93 -2.50 -3.48 9.87
CA ALA A 93 -1.50 -2.87 10.74
C ALA A 93 -0.88 -1.60 10.12
N SER A 94 -0.62 -1.61 8.81
CA SER A 94 -0.11 -0.44 8.09
C SER A 94 -1.13 0.69 8.03
N LEU A 95 -2.40 0.42 7.68
CA LEU A 95 -3.44 1.44 7.70
C LEU A 95 -3.71 1.92 9.14
N GLY A 96 -3.69 1.00 10.10
CA GLY A 96 -3.87 1.29 11.52
C GLY A 96 -2.78 2.21 12.08
N SER A 97 -1.52 1.99 11.74
CA SER A 97 -0.41 2.87 12.14
C SER A 97 -0.53 4.28 11.56
N ILE A 98 -0.95 4.42 10.29
CA ILE A 98 -1.23 5.74 9.69
C ILE A 98 -2.33 6.47 10.48
N LEU A 99 -3.43 5.76 10.77
CA LEU A 99 -4.53 6.32 11.55
C LEU A 99 -4.11 6.65 12.98
N LEU A 100 -3.27 5.82 13.60
CA LEU A 100 -2.71 6.04 14.93
C LEU A 100 -1.83 7.28 14.96
N LEU A 101 -0.93 7.46 14.00
CA LEU A 101 -0.07 8.64 13.87
C LEU A 101 -0.90 9.92 13.69
N ALA A 102 -1.92 9.87 12.83
CA ALA A 102 -2.85 10.99 12.64
C ALA A 102 -3.63 11.30 13.93
N ALA A 103 -4.16 10.28 14.61
CA ALA A 103 -4.89 10.42 15.86
C ALA A 103 -4.01 10.93 17.01
N LEU A 104 -2.74 10.51 17.08
CA LEU A 104 -1.77 11.00 18.04
C LEU A 104 -1.51 12.51 17.84
N GLY A 105 -1.34 12.94 16.59
CA GLY A 105 -1.21 14.36 16.26
C GLY A 105 -2.43 15.17 16.70
N LEU A 106 -3.63 14.65 16.44
CA LEU A 106 -4.89 15.25 16.90
C LEU A 106 -4.96 15.33 18.43
N ALA A 107 -4.64 14.23 19.12
CA ALA A 107 -4.66 14.14 20.57
C ALA A 107 -3.70 15.12 21.24
N ILE A 108 -2.49 15.31 20.70
CA ILE A 108 -1.52 16.27 21.22
C ILE A 108 -2.03 17.71 21.05
N THR A 109 -2.57 18.05 19.88
CA THR A 109 -3.06 19.42 19.64
C THR A 109 -4.28 19.77 20.47
N TYR A 110 -5.26 18.87 20.61
CA TYR A 110 -6.44 19.13 21.45
C TYR A 110 -6.18 19.00 22.94
N GLY A 111 -5.32 18.06 23.35
CA GLY A 111 -5.04 17.77 24.75
C GLY A 111 -4.39 18.91 25.52
N LEU A 112 -3.67 19.81 24.83
CA LEU A 112 -2.94 20.92 25.46
C LEU A 112 -3.68 22.25 25.43
N MET A 113 -4.56 22.50 24.45
CA MET A 113 -5.13 23.85 24.25
C MET A 113 -6.49 24.06 24.92
N GLY A 114 -7.22 23.01 25.30
CA GLY A 114 -8.53 23.15 25.97
C GLY A 114 -9.60 23.88 25.15
N VAL A 115 -9.36 24.07 23.83
CA VAL A 115 -10.21 24.79 22.89
C VAL A 115 -10.45 23.92 21.66
N ILE A 116 -11.66 24.01 21.09
CA ILE A 116 -12.06 23.28 19.88
C ILE A 116 -11.47 24.01 18.66
N ASN A 117 -10.46 23.43 18.02
CA ASN A 117 -9.85 23.96 16.79
C ASN A 117 -10.26 23.10 15.58
N MET A 118 -11.15 23.62 14.72
CA MET A 118 -11.56 22.91 13.50
C MET A 118 -10.50 22.96 12.37
N ALA A 119 -9.51 23.85 12.46
CA ALA A 119 -8.47 24.03 11.44
C ALA A 119 -7.28 23.04 11.56
N HIS A 120 -7.44 21.98 12.34
CA HIS A 120 -6.35 21.03 12.61
C HIS A 120 -5.94 20.26 11.34
N GLY A 121 -6.90 19.84 10.51
CA GLY A 121 -6.63 19.09 9.27
C GLY A 121 -5.80 19.89 8.27
N GLU A 122 -5.91 21.20 8.32
CA GLU A 122 -5.21 22.14 7.44
C GLU A 122 -3.75 22.27 7.83
N LEU A 123 -3.40 22.09 9.10
CA LEU A 123 -2.00 21.99 9.54
C LEU A 123 -1.34 20.69 9.05
N ILE A 124 -2.09 19.58 9.00
CA ILE A 124 -1.65 18.32 8.37
C ILE A 124 -1.45 18.55 6.87
N MET A 125 -2.41 19.21 6.20
CA MET A 125 -2.31 19.57 4.79
C MET A 125 -1.05 20.41 4.52
N ILE A 126 -0.77 21.44 5.31
CA ILE A 126 0.44 22.27 5.16
C ILE A 126 1.70 21.41 5.24
N GLY A 127 1.77 20.47 6.20
CA GLY A 127 2.89 19.53 6.30
C GLY A 127 3.03 18.64 5.06
N ALA A 128 1.92 18.13 4.52
CA ALA A 128 1.94 17.34 3.29
C ALA A 128 2.43 18.15 2.07
N TYR A 129 1.97 19.39 1.92
CA TYR A 129 2.42 20.28 0.85
C TYR A 129 3.88 20.75 1.03
N ALA A 130 4.35 20.90 2.27
CA ALA A 130 5.76 21.15 2.55
C ALA A 130 6.64 19.96 2.11
N THR A 131 6.20 18.73 2.35
CA THR A 131 6.87 17.52 1.84
C THR A 131 6.91 17.50 0.32
N TYR A 132 5.78 17.81 -0.34
CA TYR A 132 5.72 17.92 -1.80
C TYR A 132 6.67 19.01 -2.33
N MET A 133 6.69 20.18 -1.71
CA MET A 133 7.60 21.26 -2.09
C MET A 133 9.06 20.85 -1.94
N MET A 134 9.41 20.13 -0.87
CA MET A 134 10.76 19.61 -0.68
C MET A 134 11.12 18.63 -1.80
N GLN A 135 10.21 17.73 -2.18
CA GLN A 135 10.41 16.86 -3.33
C GLN A 135 10.69 17.66 -4.62
N VAL A 136 9.87 18.67 -4.92
CA VAL A 136 10.06 19.52 -6.12
C VAL A 136 11.40 20.24 -6.09
N VAL A 137 11.85 20.70 -4.92
CA VAL A 137 13.17 21.33 -4.77
C VAL A 137 14.29 20.33 -5.06
N PHE A 138 14.19 19.10 -4.54
CA PHE A 138 15.15 18.05 -4.84
C PHE A 138 15.15 17.67 -6.33
N GLN A 139 13.99 17.59 -6.97
CA GLN A 139 13.89 17.29 -8.41
C GLN A 139 14.45 18.41 -9.29
N ARG A 140 14.29 19.68 -8.90
CA ARG A 140 14.69 20.83 -9.74
C ARG A 140 16.12 21.31 -9.50
N TYR A 141 16.62 21.23 -8.27
CA TYR A 141 17.87 21.88 -7.88
C TYR A 141 18.97 20.92 -7.42
N LEU A 142 18.66 19.66 -7.13
CA LEU A 142 19.64 18.67 -6.67
C LEU A 142 19.85 17.54 -7.69
N PRO A 143 21.03 16.90 -7.70
CA PRO A 143 21.27 15.75 -8.57
C PRO A 143 20.41 14.56 -8.17
N GLU A 144 20.05 13.71 -9.14
CA GLU A 144 19.17 12.54 -8.93
C GLU A 144 19.66 11.60 -7.81
N SER A 145 20.97 11.50 -7.61
CA SER A 145 21.57 10.72 -6.51
C SER A 145 21.16 11.20 -5.12
N ALA A 146 20.82 12.48 -4.98
CA ALA A 146 20.37 13.08 -3.72
C ALA A 146 18.87 12.94 -3.49
N PHE A 147 18.08 12.54 -4.51
CA PHE A 147 16.62 12.40 -4.38
C PHE A 147 16.24 11.49 -3.21
N GLY A 148 17.00 10.41 -2.97
CA GLY A 148 16.75 9.52 -1.83
C GLY A 148 16.68 10.20 -0.45
N TRP A 149 17.26 11.40 -0.30
CA TRP A 149 17.32 12.15 0.95
C TRP A 149 16.18 13.17 1.13
N TYR A 150 15.33 13.38 0.13
CA TYR A 150 14.30 14.42 0.19
C TYR A 150 13.33 14.18 1.36
N LEU A 151 12.98 12.93 1.68
CA LEU A 151 12.08 12.62 2.80
C LEU A 151 12.68 12.99 4.15
N VAL A 152 13.98 12.74 4.35
CA VAL A 152 14.68 13.10 5.59
C VAL A 152 14.72 14.61 5.76
N ALA A 153 14.93 15.35 4.68
CA ALA A 153 14.84 16.81 4.68
C ALA A 153 13.40 17.33 4.82
N ALA A 154 12.42 16.61 4.28
CA ALA A 154 11.01 16.99 4.33
C ALA A 154 10.47 16.93 5.76
N VAL A 155 10.86 15.96 6.59
CA VAL A 155 10.39 15.87 7.99
C VAL A 155 10.58 17.20 8.74
N PRO A 156 11.80 17.74 8.95
CA PRO A 156 11.97 18.99 9.69
C PRO A 156 11.29 20.17 8.99
N VAL A 157 11.31 20.23 7.65
CA VAL A 157 10.67 21.32 6.90
C VAL A 157 9.15 21.33 7.10
N SER A 158 8.51 20.17 7.06
CA SER A 158 7.07 20.04 7.27
C SER A 158 6.66 20.39 8.70
N PHE A 159 7.46 19.96 9.70
CA PHE A 159 7.25 20.37 11.09
C PHE A 159 7.40 21.89 11.27
N LEU A 160 8.44 22.49 10.70
CA LEU A 160 8.68 23.94 10.80
C LEU A 160 7.61 24.75 10.05
N ALA A 161 7.17 24.30 8.88
CA ALA A 161 6.12 24.95 8.11
C ALA A 161 4.80 24.96 8.87
N SER A 162 4.37 23.80 9.39
CA SER A 162 3.14 23.71 10.19
C SER A 162 3.26 24.49 11.51
N ALA A 163 4.42 24.46 12.17
CA ALA A 163 4.66 25.24 13.38
C ALA A 163 4.63 26.75 13.12
N LEU A 164 5.20 27.22 12.01
CA LEU A 164 5.18 28.63 11.63
C LEU A 164 3.76 29.11 11.34
N VAL A 165 3.00 28.36 10.54
CA VAL A 165 1.60 28.71 10.26
C VAL A 165 0.78 28.66 11.54
N GLY A 166 0.94 27.62 12.36
CA GLY A 166 0.29 27.53 13.67
C GLY A 166 0.61 28.73 14.57
N ALA A 167 1.88 29.15 14.64
CA ALA A 167 2.29 30.30 15.44
C ALA A 167 1.71 31.63 14.91
N VAL A 168 1.57 31.78 13.59
CA VAL A 168 0.91 32.93 12.97
C VAL A 168 -0.58 32.96 13.31
N LEU A 169 -1.27 31.81 13.22
CA LEU A 169 -2.69 31.70 13.59
C LEU A 169 -2.91 31.97 15.08
N GLU A 170 -2.02 31.44 15.93
CA GLU A 170 -2.08 31.62 17.37
C GLU A 170 -1.94 33.10 17.74
N ARG A 171 -0.88 33.76 17.26
CA ARG A 171 -0.64 35.17 17.57
C ARG A 171 -1.61 36.13 16.88
N GLY A 172 -2.12 35.76 15.70
CA GLY A 172 -2.94 36.63 14.87
C GLY A 172 -4.43 36.56 15.17
N VAL A 173 -4.95 35.38 15.52
CA VAL A 173 -6.41 35.18 15.67
C VAL A 173 -6.75 34.49 16.98
N ILE A 174 -6.20 33.29 17.24
CA ILE A 174 -6.68 32.43 18.33
C ILE A 174 -6.47 33.09 19.70
N ARG A 175 -5.32 33.74 19.92
CA ARG A 175 -5.02 34.41 21.19
C ARG A 175 -6.04 35.49 21.57
N PHE A 176 -6.65 36.15 20.59
CA PHE A 176 -7.64 37.21 20.83
C PHE A 176 -9.03 36.66 21.15
N LEU A 177 -9.29 35.39 20.83
CA LEU A 177 -10.59 34.73 20.97
C LEU A 177 -10.64 33.78 22.17
N TYR A 178 -9.57 33.69 22.96
CA TYR A 178 -9.55 32.87 24.18
C TYR A 178 -10.67 33.25 25.15
N GLY A 179 -11.31 32.23 25.72
CA GLY A 179 -12.47 32.38 26.61
C GLY A 179 -13.82 32.46 25.88
N ARG A 180 -13.84 32.42 24.54
CA ARG A 180 -15.06 32.50 23.72
C ARG A 180 -15.16 31.29 22.76
N PRO A 181 -15.67 30.14 23.25
CA PRO A 181 -15.59 28.87 22.50
C PRO A 181 -16.35 28.88 21.17
N LEU A 182 -17.53 29.53 21.11
CA LEU A 182 -18.31 29.64 19.87
C LEU A 182 -17.62 30.51 18.81
N GLU A 183 -17.05 31.64 19.24
CA GLU A 183 -16.32 32.56 18.34
C GLU A 183 -15.05 31.90 17.81
N THR A 184 -14.34 31.15 18.66
CA THR A 184 -13.14 30.41 18.24
C THR A 184 -13.47 29.31 17.24
N LEU A 185 -14.59 28.62 17.42
CA LEU A 185 -15.05 27.59 16.48
C LEU A 185 -15.39 28.19 15.10
N LEU A 186 -16.12 29.30 15.06
CA LEU A 186 -16.43 30.00 13.80
C LEU A 186 -15.17 30.56 13.12
N ALA A 187 -14.25 31.13 13.90
CA ALA A 187 -13.00 31.68 13.39
C ALA A 187 -12.10 30.59 12.79
N THR A 188 -11.94 29.46 13.50
CA THR A 188 -11.13 28.33 13.00
C THR A 188 -11.75 27.68 11.76
N TRP A 189 -13.08 27.63 11.66
CA TRP A 189 -13.74 27.21 10.42
C TRP A 189 -13.47 28.18 9.25
N GLY A 190 -13.56 29.48 9.49
CA GLY A 190 -13.22 30.49 8.47
C GLY A 190 -11.75 30.40 8.02
N ILE A 191 -10.83 30.22 8.96
CA ILE A 191 -9.40 30.01 8.68
C ILE A 191 -9.19 28.75 7.85
N SER A 192 -9.87 27.66 8.20
CA SER A 192 -9.82 26.40 7.43
C SER A 192 -10.17 26.65 5.96
N LEU A 193 -11.27 27.35 5.68
CA LEU A 193 -11.66 27.71 4.32
C LEU A 193 -10.58 28.54 3.61
N VAL A 194 -10.03 29.55 4.28
CA VAL A 194 -8.97 30.39 3.70
C VAL A 194 -7.74 29.56 3.37
N LEU A 195 -7.30 28.67 4.26
CA LEU A 195 -6.14 27.81 4.05
C LEU A 195 -6.37 26.83 2.89
N ILE A 196 -7.53 26.17 2.85
CA ILE A 196 -7.90 25.24 1.77
C ILE A 196 -7.91 25.98 0.43
N GLN A 197 -8.54 27.16 0.36
CA GLN A 197 -8.58 27.93 -0.88
C GLN A 197 -7.20 28.49 -1.28
N SER A 198 -6.37 28.87 -0.31
CA SER A 198 -5.00 29.33 -0.57
C SER A 198 -4.17 28.22 -1.20
N VAL A 199 -4.20 27.01 -0.63
CA VAL A 199 -3.50 25.85 -1.20
C VAL A 199 -4.06 25.50 -2.58
N ARG A 200 -5.38 25.49 -2.76
CA ARG A 200 -6.02 25.24 -4.06
C ARG A 200 -5.61 26.27 -5.11
N SER A 201 -5.45 27.53 -4.73
CA SER A 201 -5.00 28.61 -5.63
C SER A 201 -3.53 28.45 -6.04
N LEU A 202 -2.67 28.05 -5.09
CA LEU A 202 -1.23 27.89 -5.33
C LEU A 202 -0.86 26.61 -6.08
N PHE A 203 -1.51 25.49 -5.75
CA PHE A 203 -1.14 24.16 -6.25
C PHE A 203 -2.15 23.57 -7.24
N GLY A 204 -3.33 24.19 -7.37
CA GLY A 204 -4.43 23.68 -8.16
C GLY A 204 -5.41 22.83 -7.35
N ALA A 205 -6.50 22.45 -8.01
CA ALA A 205 -7.57 21.64 -7.43
C ALA A 205 -7.27 20.14 -7.37
N GLN A 206 -6.25 19.68 -8.11
CA GLN A 206 -5.87 18.28 -8.19
C GLN A 206 -4.89 17.91 -7.07
N ASN A 207 -5.00 16.68 -6.58
CA ASN A 207 -4.07 16.17 -5.59
C ASN A 207 -2.68 16.03 -6.21
N VAL A 208 -1.67 16.60 -5.55
CA VAL A 208 -0.27 16.42 -5.91
C VAL A 208 0.28 15.14 -5.30
N GLY A 209 1.01 14.37 -6.10
CA GLY A 209 1.63 13.12 -5.67
C GLY A 209 3.02 13.34 -5.09
N VAL A 210 3.33 12.63 -4.00
CA VAL A 210 4.70 12.49 -3.50
C VAL A 210 5.27 11.16 -4.01
N GLU A 211 6.37 11.22 -4.72
CA GLU A 211 7.03 10.08 -5.34
C GLU A 211 7.91 9.35 -4.34
N ASN A 212 7.76 8.03 -4.22
CA ASN A 212 8.61 7.26 -3.31
C ASN A 212 10.07 7.27 -3.78
N PRO A 213 11.03 7.47 -2.87
CA PRO A 213 12.44 7.29 -3.23
C PRO A 213 12.73 5.82 -3.54
N SER A 214 13.85 5.57 -4.23
CA SER A 214 14.24 4.23 -4.71
C SER A 214 14.33 3.18 -3.59
N TRP A 215 14.71 3.58 -2.37
CA TRP A 215 14.81 2.69 -1.22
C TRP A 215 13.46 2.35 -0.55
N MET A 216 12.41 3.15 -0.77
CA MET A 216 11.03 2.82 -0.37
C MET A 216 10.23 2.16 -1.50
N SER A 217 10.80 2.13 -2.70
CA SER A 217 10.16 1.57 -3.88
C SER A 217 10.36 0.07 -3.94
N GLY A 218 9.28 -0.66 -4.24
CA GLY A 218 9.25 -2.12 -4.25
C GLY A 218 8.72 -2.72 -2.96
N GLY A 219 9.14 -3.95 -2.69
CA GLY A 219 8.69 -4.70 -1.52
C GLY A 219 9.37 -6.05 -1.39
N TRP A 220 9.30 -6.59 -0.19
CA TRP A 220 9.83 -7.91 0.12
C TRP A 220 8.82 -8.99 -0.27
N GLN A 221 9.17 -9.82 -1.26
CA GLN A 221 8.36 -10.98 -1.63
C GLN A 221 8.64 -12.14 -0.66
N VAL A 222 7.71 -12.37 0.27
CA VAL A 222 7.82 -13.42 1.30
C VAL A 222 7.16 -14.72 0.83
N LEU A 223 6.04 -14.62 0.13
CA LEU A 223 5.36 -15.74 -0.53
C LEU A 223 5.00 -15.35 -1.98
N PRO A 224 4.69 -16.33 -2.86
CA PRO A 224 4.19 -16.04 -4.21
C PRO A 224 2.95 -15.12 -4.22
N ASN A 225 2.13 -15.18 -3.17
CA ASN A 225 0.95 -14.34 -2.97
C ASN A 225 1.11 -13.27 -1.89
N LEU A 226 2.30 -13.11 -1.30
CA LEU A 226 2.55 -12.11 -0.25
C LEU A 226 3.79 -11.28 -0.58
N MET A 227 3.53 -10.03 -0.98
CA MET A 227 4.54 -8.99 -1.10
C MET A 227 4.30 -7.95 0.00
N LEU A 228 5.35 -7.61 0.75
CA LEU A 228 5.34 -6.59 1.80
C LEU A 228 6.02 -5.31 1.27
N PRO A 229 5.26 -4.28 0.88
CA PRO A 229 5.84 -3.04 0.35
C PRO A 229 6.73 -2.32 1.37
N TYR A 230 7.89 -1.84 0.94
CA TYR A 230 8.84 -1.14 1.83
C TYR A 230 8.25 0.14 2.41
N ASN A 231 7.47 0.89 1.63
CA ASN A 231 6.79 2.09 2.12
C ASN A 231 5.90 1.81 3.35
N ARG A 232 5.18 0.70 3.37
CA ARG A 232 4.30 0.31 4.48
C ARG A 232 5.11 -0.15 5.70
N LEU A 233 6.23 -0.85 5.49
CA LEU A 233 7.14 -1.25 6.56
C LEU A 233 7.75 -0.04 7.28
N VAL A 234 8.19 0.96 6.52
CA VAL A 234 8.72 2.22 7.07
C VAL A 234 7.67 2.93 7.92
N ILE A 235 6.43 3.01 7.44
CA ILE A 235 5.33 3.66 8.16
C ILE A 235 5.01 2.93 9.47
N ILE A 236 5.02 1.59 9.48
CA ILE A 236 4.77 0.82 10.70
C ILE A 236 5.90 0.99 11.73
N GLY A 237 7.14 1.18 11.27
CA GLY A 237 8.30 1.37 12.14
C GLY A 237 8.49 2.78 12.68
N PHE A 238 7.74 3.76 12.16
CA PHE A 238 7.80 5.17 12.58
C PHE A 238 6.83 5.43 13.74
#